data_AF-A0AAD9NUM2-F1
#
_entry.id   AF-A0AAD9NUM2-F1
#
_cell.length_a   1.000
_cell.length_b   1.000
_cell.length_c   1.000
_cell.angle_alpha   90.00
_cell.angle_beta   90.00
_cell.angle_gamma   90.00
#
_symmetry.space_group_name_H-M   'P 1'
#
loop_
_entity.id
_entity.type
_entity.pdbx_description
1 polymer ?
#
loop_
_entity_poly.entity_id
_entity_poly.type
_entity_poly.pdbx_seq_one_letter_code
_entity_poly.pdbx_strand_id
1 'polypeptide(L)'
;MPPPVKNADVTTTCVTRGCVADYRCYVGYEGQTQRSQCTVDGKWTSHTSCLTGTRCDNIKSGDGVVTHTTGDSYEDTMTMHCRRGYHRVTGSHLRKCGGGGAWSGTTLVCAETTCLTPAHKVSGADVISDKLTVGSKVTYRRRDHFRHVSGDLVRTCREDQLWTGEEPVFEEITCPAISVDDSTKAKVLTNGVVVGSRATYSCVRGHEITAGNATCECLVSGKWSCGPPTCTRE
;
A
#
# COMPACT_ATOMS: atom_id res chain seq x y z
N MET A 1 -59.20 -28.20 5.36
CA MET A 1 -58.22 -27.37 4.61
C MET A 1 -56.93 -28.16 4.45
N PRO A 2 -56.12 -27.91 3.40
CA PRO A 2 -54.80 -28.52 3.27
C PRO A 2 -53.90 -28.15 4.46
N PRO A 3 -53.03 -29.05 4.93
CA PRO A 3 -52.11 -28.74 6.03
C PRO A 3 -51.13 -27.61 5.63
N PRO A 4 -50.85 -26.65 6.52
CA PRO A 4 -49.88 -25.61 6.24
C PRO A 4 -48.46 -26.20 6.19
N VAL A 5 -47.66 -25.76 5.22
CA VAL A 5 -46.25 -26.12 5.09
C VAL A 5 -45.41 -24.87 5.37
N LYS A 6 -44.43 -24.98 6.28
CA LYS A 6 -43.53 -23.86 6.60
C LYS A 6 -42.71 -23.49 5.36
N ASN A 7 -42.57 -22.18 5.10
CA ASN A 7 -41.84 -21.62 3.96
C ASN A 7 -42.39 -22.02 2.58
N ALA A 8 -43.72 -22.18 2.47
CA ALA A 8 -44.40 -22.47 1.22
C ALA A 8 -45.74 -21.74 1.13
N ASP A 9 -46.13 -21.38 -0.10
CA ASP A 9 -47.51 -21.05 -0.41
C ASP A 9 -48.28 -22.32 -0.77
N VAL A 10 -49.55 -22.36 -0.36
CA VAL A 10 -50.50 -23.40 -0.75
C VAL A 10 -51.63 -22.79 -1.56
N THR A 11 -51.83 -23.32 -2.77
CA THR A 11 -52.98 -22.96 -3.61
C THR A 11 -53.91 -24.15 -3.70
N THR A 12 -55.21 -23.93 -3.54
CA THR A 12 -56.21 -24.99 -3.65
C THR A 12 -57.47 -24.48 -4.32
N THR A 13 -58.08 -25.33 -5.12
CA THR A 13 -59.33 -25.00 -5.84
C THR A 13 -60.56 -25.21 -4.98
N CYS A 14 -60.50 -26.13 -4.01
CA CYS A 14 -61.59 -26.45 -3.07
C CYS A 14 -61.08 -27.30 -1.89
N VAL A 15 -61.88 -27.47 -0.84
CA VAL A 15 -61.48 -28.18 0.39
C VAL A 15 -62.22 -29.51 0.62
N THR A 16 -62.96 -29.99 -0.36
CA THR A 16 -63.80 -31.21 -0.29
C THR A 16 -63.11 -32.42 -0.94
N ARG A 17 -63.77 -33.58 -0.90
CA ARG A 17 -63.27 -34.84 -1.49
C ARG A 17 -62.86 -34.65 -2.96
N GLY A 18 -61.69 -35.18 -3.32
CA GLY A 18 -61.16 -35.14 -4.69
C GLY A 18 -60.43 -33.85 -5.07
N CYS A 19 -60.53 -32.81 -4.23
CA CYS A 19 -59.84 -31.54 -4.44
C CYS A 19 -58.33 -31.68 -4.34
N VAL A 20 -57.64 -30.74 -4.99
CA VAL A 20 -56.20 -30.73 -5.15
C VAL A 20 -55.61 -29.48 -4.51
N ALA A 21 -54.50 -29.65 -3.81
CA ALA A 21 -53.67 -28.59 -3.28
C ALA A 21 -52.28 -28.70 -3.89
N ASP A 22 -51.81 -27.60 -4.46
CA ASP A 22 -50.46 -27.46 -5.01
C ASP A 22 -49.62 -26.60 -4.05
N TYR A 23 -48.52 -27.18 -3.56
CA TYR A 23 -47.57 -26.51 -2.67
C TYR A 23 -46.39 -25.97 -3.44
N ARG A 24 -46.00 -24.72 -3.16
CA ARG A 24 -44.84 -24.07 -3.79
C ARG A 24 -43.93 -23.48 -2.71
N CYS A 25 -42.70 -23.99 -2.62
CA CYS A 25 -41.71 -23.45 -1.67
C CYS A 25 -41.35 -22.00 -2.02
N TYR A 26 -41.08 -21.20 -0.99
CA TYR A 26 -40.53 -19.85 -1.15
C TYR A 26 -39.10 -19.91 -1.70
N VAL A 27 -38.66 -18.80 -2.31
CA VAL A 27 -37.30 -18.65 -2.83
C VAL A 27 -36.26 -18.95 -1.74
N GLY A 28 -35.21 -19.72 -2.08
CA GLY A 28 -34.18 -20.18 -1.14
C GLY A 28 -34.48 -21.50 -0.42
N TYR A 29 -35.69 -22.03 -0.59
CA TYR A 29 -36.09 -23.33 -0.07
C TYR A 29 -36.35 -24.31 -1.21
N GLU A 30 -35.83 -25.52 -1.10
CA GLU A 30 -36.15 -26.64 -1.97
C GLU A 30 -36.96 -27.69 -1.20
N GLY A 31 -37.92 -28.26 -1.90
CA GLY A 31 -38.71 -29.37 -1.43
C GLY A 31 -39.22 -30.12 -2.64
N GLN A 32 -39.65 -31.36 -2.45
CA GLN A 32 -40.41 -32.03 -3.49
C GLN A 32 -41.70 -31.24 -3.69
N THR A 33 -41.81 -30.49 -4.79
CA THR A 33 -43.08 -29.87 -5.18
C THR A 33 -44.07 -31.01 -5.35
N GLN A 34 -45.03 -31.13 -4.44
CA GLN A 34 -45.98 -32.23 -4.44
C GLN A 34 -47.39 -31.67 -4.50
N ARG A 35 -48.20 -32.42 -5.26
CA ARG A 35 -49.63 -32.22 -5.37
C ARG A 35 -50.31 -33.13 -4.35
N SER A 36 -51.05 -32.53 -3.44
CA SER A 36 -51.81 -33.27 -2.42
C SER A 36 -53.27 -33.34 -2.83
N GLN A 37 -53.92 -34.47 -2.57
CA GLN A 37 -55.33 -34.68 -2.88
C GLN A 37 -56.12 -35.00 -1.61
N CYS A 38 -57.34 -34.48 -1.50
CA CYS A 38 -58.25 -34.75 -0.39
C CYS A 38 -58.94 -36.11 -0.58
N THR A 39 -58.64 -37.07 0.30
CA THR A 39 -59.14 -38.45 0.26
C THR A 39 -60.59 -38.55 0.75
N VAL A 40 -61.18 -39.75 0.60
CA VAL A 40 -62.52 -40.07 1.09
C VAL A 40 -62.66 -39.93 2.60
N ASP A 41 -61.56 -40.08 3.33
CA ASP A 41 -61.49 -39.95 4.80
C ASP A 41 -61.25 -38.50 5.25
N GLY A 42 -61.29 -37.53 4.31
CA GLY A 42 -61.05 -36.12 4.59
C GLY A 42 -59.58 -35.77 4.91
N LYS A 43 -58.63 -36.66 4.58
CA LYS A 43 -57.19 -36.46 4.79
C LYS A 43 -56.49 -36.08 3.50
N TRP A 44 -55.38 -35.35 3.61
CA TRP A 44 -54.56 -34.95 2.46
C TRP A 44 -53.41 -35.95 2.27
N THR A 45 -53.13 -36.33 1.02
CA THR A 45 -52.21 -37.44 0.69
C THR A 45 -50.73 -37.15 0.86
N SER A 46 -50.30 -35.89 0.68
CA SER A 46 -48.89 -35.50 0.66
C SER A 46 -48.46 -34.75 1.92
N HIS A 47 -47.23 -35.02 2.35
CA HIS A 47 -46.50 -34.38 3.45
C HIS A 47 -45.25 -33.68 2.91
N THR A 48 -45.43 -32.62 2.12
CA THR A 48 -44.32 -31.81 1.63
C THR A 48 -43.58 -31.12 2.78
N SER A 49 -42.27 -31.03 2.67
CA SER A 49 -41.43 -30.15 3.47
C SER A 49 -40.55 -29.30 2.55
N CYS A 50 -40.46 -28.00 2.84
CA CYS A 50 -39.55 -27.07 2.18
C CYS A 50 -38.37 -26.83 3.10
N LEU A 51 -37.21 -27.37 2.72
CA LEU A 51 -35.95 -27.25 3.44
C LEU A 51 -35.04 -26.26 2.73
N THR A 52 -34.00 -25.76 3.39
CA THR A 52 -32.98 -24.93 2.74
C THR A 52 -32.21 -25.80 1.74
N GLY A 53 -32.53 -25.68 0.45
CA GLY A 53 -31.83 -26.40 -0.62
C GLY A 53 -30.66 -25.60 -1.19
N THR A 54 -30.80 -24.27 -1.20
CA THR A 54 -29.80 -23.37 -1.76
C THR A 54 -28.62 -23.23 -0.82
N ARG A 55 -27.46 -23.70 -1.29
CA ARG A 55 -26.16 -23.45 -0.67
C ARG A 55 -25.37 -22.48 -1.52
N CYS A 56 -24.79 -21.48 -0.90
CA CYS A 56 -23.88 -20.55 -1.54
C CYS A 56 -22.47 -21.11 -1.64
N ASP A 57 -21.71 -20.63 -2.62
CA ASP A 57 -20.33 -21.05 -2.84
C ASP A 57 -19.45 -20.84 -1.59
N ASN A 58 -18.52 -21.77 -1.36
CA ASN A 58 -17.50 -21.63 -0.33
C ASN A 58 -16.41 -20.64 -0.79
N ILE A 59 -16.50 -19.40 -0.30
CA ILE A 59 -15.49 -18.37 -0.57
C ILE A 59 -14.28 -18.64 0.34
N LYS A 60 -13.14 -19.02 -0.27
CA LYS A 60 -11.88 -19.22 0.45
C LYS A 60 -11.26 -17.87 0.83
N SER A 61 -10.65 -17.79 2.01
CA SER A 61 -9.80 -16.66 2.39
C SER A 61 -8.58 -16.57 1.44
N GLY A 62 -8.34 -15.38 0.87
CA GLY A 62 -7.25 -15.09 -0.06
C GLY A 62 -7.03 -13.58 -0.20
N ASP A 63 -5.88 -13.15 -0.73
CA ASP A 63 -5.56 -11.74 -1.03
C ASP A 63 -5.72 -10.75 0.14
N GLY A 64 -5.19 -11.12 1.30
CA GLY A 64 -5.22 -10.26 2.49
C GLY A 64 -6.61 -10.13 3.13
N VAL A 65 -7.57 -10.98 2.76
CA VAL A 65 -8.92 -11.05 3.35
C VAL A 65 -9.02 -12.23 4.34
N VAL A 66 -9.66 -11.99 5.47
CA VAL A 66 -10.08 -13.00 6.45
C VAL A 66 -11.60 -13.09 6.42
N THR A 67 -12.12 -14.31 6.29
CA THR A 67 -13.55 -14.59 6.13
C THR A 67 -14.08 -15.43 7.29
N HIS A 68 -15.22 -15.04 7.85
CA HIS A 68 -15.97 -15.79 8.87
C HIS A 68 -17.40 -16.03 8.40
N THR A 69 -17.85 -17.27 8.38
CA THR A 69 -19.20 -17.66 7.90
C THR A 69 -19.99 -18.34 9.00
N THR A 70 -21.29 -18.07 9.12
CA THR A 70 -22.19 -18.84 9.99
C THR A 70 -22.53 -20.21 9.39
N GLY A 71 -22.46 -20.31 8.07
CA GLY A 71 -22.76 -21.48 7.26
C GLY A 71 -22.78 -21.10 5.78
N ASP A 72 -23.32 -21.97 4.94
CA ASP A 72 -23.44 -21.80 3.50
C ASP A 72 -24.91 -21.81 3.03
N SER A 73 -25.89 -21.91 3.92
CA SER A 73 -27.31 -22.08 3.58
C SER A 73 -28.03 -20.74 3.37
N TYR A 74 -29.19 -20.76 2.72
CA TYR A 74 -30.03 -19.56 2.55
C TYR A 74 -30.19 -18.79 3.88
N GLU A 75 -30.03 -17.47 3.82
CA GLU A 75 -30.01 -16.53 4.95
C GLU A 75 -28.76 -16.56 5.85
N ASP A 76 -27.82 -17.50 5.67
CA ASP A 76 -26.52 -17.45 6.37
C ASP A 76 -25.74 -16.19 6.01
N THR A 77 -24.87 -15.80 6.93
CA THR A 77 -24.06 -14.58 6.82
C THR A 77 -22.58 -14.89 6.75
N MET A 78 -21.88 -14.09 5.96
CA MET A 78 -20.43 -14.09 5.87
C MET A 78 -19.93 -12.68 6.18
N THR A 79 -19.01 -12.59 7.14
CA THR A 79 -18.32 -11.35 7.47
C THR A 79 -16.87 -11.44 7.03
N MET A 80 -16.39 -10.41 6.33
CA MET A 80 -15.07 -10.35 5.74
C MET A 80 -14.32 -9.13 6.25
N HIS A 81 -13.04 -9.31 6.56
CA HIS A 81 -12.18 -8.29 7.13
C HIS A 81 -10.83 -8.29 6.41
N CYS A 82 -10.21 -7.13 6.25
CA CYS A 82 -8.83 -7.09 5.81
C CYS A 82 -7.91 -7.58 6.94
N ARG A 83 -6.92 -8.40 6.59
CA ARG A 83 -5.87 -8.86 7.49
C ARG A 83 -5.11 -7.65 8.06
N ARG A 84 -4.53 -7.79 9.25
CA ARG A 84 -3.65 -6.75 9.82
C ARG A 84 -2.58 -6.35 8.80
N GLY A 85 -2.41 -5.04 8.60
CA GLY A 85 -1.52 -4.48 7.58
C GLY A 85 -2.16 -4.29 6.20
N TYR A 86 -3.47 -4.54 6.06
CA TYR A 86 -4.24 -4.23 4.86
C TYR A 86 -5.42 -3.30 5.19
N HIS A 87 -5.87 -2.54 4.21
CA HIS A 87 -7.08 -1.70 4.31
C HIS A 87 -8.06 -2.01 3.17
N ARG A 88 -9.35 -1.77 3.43
CA ARG A 88 -10.41 -2.00 2.44
C ARG A 88 -10.34 -0.94 1.35
N VAL A 89 -10.19 -1.40 0.11
CA VAL A 89 -10.28 -0.56 -1.09
C VAL A 89 -11.73 -0.48 -1.56
N THR A 90 -12.38 -1.64 -1.74
CA THR A 90 -13.77 -1.73 -2.18
C THR A 90 -14.41 -3.04 -1.72
N GLY A 91 -15.70 -3.23 -1.98
CA GLY A 91 -16.43 -4.46 -1.71
C GLY A 91 -17.22 -4.50 -0.40
N SER A 92 -18.04 -5.52 -0.18
CA SER A 92 -18.91 -5.62 1.01
C SER A 92 -18.23 -6.35 2.16
N HIS A 93 -18.30 -5.81 3.39
CA HIS A 93 -17.77 -6.47 4.59
C HIS A 93 -18.74 -7.51 5.17
N LEU A 94 -20.03 -7.40 4.87
CA LEU A 94 -21.08 -8.34 5.26
C LEU A 94 -21.80 -8.82 4.00
N ARG A 95 -21.99 -10.13 3.88
CA ARG A 95 -22.75 -10.77 2.82
C ARG A 95 -23.75 -11.75 3.38
N LYS A 96 -24.83 -11.96 2.63
CA LYS A 96 -25.90 -12.89 2.98
C LYS A 96 -26.15 -13.87 1.84
N CYS A 97 -26.34 -15.14 2.16
CA CYS A 97 -26.62 -16.14 1.15
C CYS A 97 -28.04 -15.94 0.60
N GLY A 98 -28.14 -15.59 -0.68
CA GLY A 98 -29.42 -15.39 -1.37
C GLY A 98 -30.02 -16.70 -1.89
N GLY A 99 -31.32 -16.70 -2.16
CA GLY A 99 -32.04 -17.91 -2.60
C GLY A 99 -31.70 -18.39 -4.02
N GLY A 100 -30.79 -17.71 -4.73
CA GLY A 100 -30.24 -18.14 -6.01
C GLY A 100 -28.88 -18.84 -5.91
N GLY A 101 -28.34 -19.08 -4.71
CA GLY A 101 -27.05 -19.76 -4.52
C GLY A 101 -25.84 -18.85 -4.58
N ALA A 102 -26.05 -17.53 -4.57
CA ALA A 102 -24.99 -16.54 -4.59
C ALA A 102 -25.00 -15.68 -3.33
N TRP A 103 -23.81 -15.37 -2.82
CA TRP A 103 -23.63 -14.40 -1.75
C TRP A 103 -23.97 -12.99 -2.25
N SER A 104 -24.77 -12.24 -1.49
CA SER A 104 -25.10 -10.85 -1.79
C SER A 104 -23.88 -9.91 -1.66
N GLY A 105 -23.88 -8.79 -2.38
CA GLY A 105 -22.78 -7.83 -2.32
C GLY A 105 -21.60 -8.19 -3.22
N THR A 106 -20.44 -7.57 -2.95
CA THR A 106 -19.28 -7.61 -3.86
C THR A 106 -17.98 -8.03 -3.17
N THR A 107 -17.01 -8.51 -3.93
CA THR A 107 -15.67 -8.95 -3.47
C THR A 107 -14.97 -7.87 -2.69
N LEU A 108 -14.67 -8.17 -1.41
CA LEU A 108 -13.86 -7.30 -0.57
C LEU A 108 -12.45 -7.34 -1.12
N VAL A 109 -11.98 -6.19 -1.59
CA VAL A 109 -10.64 -6.01 -2.11
C VAL A 109 -9.85 -5.27 -1.04
N CYS A 110 -8.78 -5.91 -0.56
CA CYS A 110 -7.88 -5.36 0.43
C CYS A 110 -6.55 -5.02 -0.25
N ALA A 111 -5.98 -3.87 0.08
CA ALA A 111 -4.64 -3.47 -0.37
C ALA A 111 -3.71 -3.37 0.84
N GLU A 112 -2.43 -3.67 0.62
CA GLU A 112 -1.40 -3.51 1.65
C GLU A 112 -1.33 -2.05 2.08
N THR A 113 -1.32 -1.85 3.40
CA THR A 113 -1.10 -0.55 4.00
C THR A 113 0.38 -0.21 3.88
N THR A 114 0.67 0.86 3.15
CA THR A 114 2.03 1.36 2.92
C THR A 114 2.20 2.71 3.61
N CYS A 115 3.39 2.97 4.13
CA CYS A 115 3.76 4.32 4.51
C CYS A 115 3.87 5.18 3.25
N LEU A 116 3.67 6.49 3.43
CA LEU A 116 3.94 7.48 2.39
C LEU A 116 5.34 7.22 1.82
N THR A 117 5.46 7.19 0.50
CA THR A 117 6.76 7.13 -0.15
C THR A 117 7.59 8.29 0.40
N PRO A 118 8.74 8.04 1.06
CA PRO A 118 9.66 9.12 1.40
C PRO A 118 9.89 9.92 0.13
N ALA A 119 9.91 11.25 0.20
CA ALA A 119 9.98 12.10 -0.99
C ALA A 119 11.04 11.51 -1.92
N HIS A 120 10.62 11.09 -3.12
CA HIS A 120 11.34 10.12 -3.97
C HIS A 120 12.76 10.57 -4.39
N LYS A 121 13.20 11.75 -3.92
CA LYS A 121 14.53 12.32 -3.99
C LYS A 121 14.81 13.16 -2.73
N VAL A 122 15.18 12.53 -1.61
CA VAL A 122 15.89 13.27 -0.56
C VAL A 122 17.16 13.84 -1.20
N SER A 123 17.32 15.16 -1.16
CA SER A 123 18.45 15.83 -1.79
C SER A 123 19.75 15.29 -1.20
N GLY A 124 20.72 14.92 -2.04
CA GLY A 124 22.01 14.39 -1.59
C GLY A 124 22.03 12.91 -1.16
N ALA A 125 20.94 12.15 -1.32
CA ALA A 125 20.93 10.72 -1.03
C ALA A 125 20.11 9.90 -2.04
N ASP A 126 20.47 8.61 -2.14
CA ASP A 126 19.65 7.57 -2.75
C ASP A 126 18.80 6.90 -1.67
N VAL A 127 17.51 6.73 -1.95
CA VAL A 127 16.58 6.01 -1.06
C VAL A 127 16.53 4.55 -1.52
N ILE A 128 16.88 3.63 -0.63
CA ILE A 128 16.95 2.19 -0.90
C ILE A 128 15.86 1.49 -0.08
N SER A 129 14.93 0.83 -0.76
CA SER A 129 13.87 0.02 -0.14
C SER A 129 13.26 -0.98 -1.11
N ASP A 130 12.93 -2.18 -0.63
CA ASP A 130 12.22 -3.20 -1.43
C ASP A 130 10.70 -3.01 -1.38
N LYS A 131 10.17 -2.59 -0.23
CA LYS A 131 8.74 -2.36 0.05
C LYS A 131 8.56 -1.18 0.99
N LEU A 132 7.35 -0.62 0.97
CA LEU A 132 6.95 0.50 1.85
C LEU A 132 5.85 0.10 2.84
N THR A 133 5.57 -1.20 2.99
CA THR A 133 4.53 -1.70 3.90
C THR A 133 4.93 -1.51 5.35
N VAL A 134 3.94 -1.53 6.24
CA VAL A 134 4.18 -1.56 7.70
C VAL A 134 5.23 -2.61 8.06
N GLY A 135 6.23 -2.21 8.85
CA GLY A 135 7.38 -3.01 9.25
C GLY A 135 8.58 -2.97 8.28
N SER A 136 8.40 -2.48 7.05
CA SER A 136 9.48 -2.33 6.08
C SER A 136 10.45 -1.22 6.48
N LYS A 137 11.70 -1.29 6.00
CA LYS A 137 12.74 -0.29 6.24
C LYS A 137 13.13 0.41 4.95
N VAL A 138 13.38 1.71 5.06
CA VAL A 138 14.06 2.53 4.05
C VAL A 138 15.45 2.90 4.56
N THR A 139 16.44 2.80 3.70
CA THR A 139 17.83 3.19 4.00
C THR A 139 18.24 4.32 3.08
N TYR A 140 18.77 5.40 3.64
CA TYR A 140 19.29 6.54 2.90
C TYR A 140 20.79 6.39 2.71
N ARG A 141 21.21 6.22 1.46
CA ARG A 141 22.62 6.20 1.09
C ARG A 141 23.01 7.57 0.56
N ARG A 142 23.76 8.30 1.36
CA ARG A 142 24.38 9.58 0.98
C ARG A 142 25.13 9.44 -0.35
N ARG A 143 24.92 10.39 -1.26
CA ARG A 143 25.68 10.51 -2.51
C ARG A 143 27.06 11.14 -2.26
N ASP A 144 27.98 10.90 -3.17
CA ASP A 144 29.27 11.59 -3.17
C ASP A 144 29.07 13.10 -3.24
N HIS A 145 30.00 13.85 -2.65
CA HIS A 145 29.97 15.31 -2.53
C HIS A 145 28.90 15.89 -1.60
N PHE A 146 28.12 15.06 -0.90
CA PHE A 146 27.20 15.51 0.15
C PHE A 146 27.70 15.09 1.54
N ARG A 147 27.29 15.84 2.57
CA ARG A 147 27.48 15.48 3.99
C ARG A 147 26.14 15.31 4.67
N HIS A 148 26.06 14.36 5.60
CA HIS A 148 24.90 14.20 6.47
C HIS A 148 24.93 15.26 7.56
N VAL A 149 23.82 15.98 7.73
CA VAL A 149 23.71 17.07 8.71
C VAL A 149 22.89 16.65 9.92
N SER A 150 21.74 16.02 9.69
CA SER A 150 20.81 15.61 10.74
C SER A 150 19.81 14.55 10.25
N GLY A 151 19.07 13.95 11.17
CA GLY A 151 18.02 12.95 10.90
C GLY A 151 18.54 11.51 10.82
N ASP A 152 17.66 10.60 10.41
CA ASP A 152 17.89 9.15 10.51
C ASP A 152 18.15 8.50 9.15
N LEU A 153 19.30 7.84 9.01
CA LEU A 153 19.68 7.13 7.78
C LEU A 153 18.91 5.83 7.56
N VAL A 154 18.22 5.32 8.57
CA VAL A 154 17.37 4.13 8.47
C VAL A 154 16.06 4.42 9.18
N ARG A 155 14.95 4.29 8.44
CA ARG A 155 13.61 4.54 8.99
C ARG A 155 12.71 3.33 8.73
N THR A 156 11.84 3.03 9.68
CA THR A 156 10.92 1.88 9.63
C THR A 156 9.49 2.37 9.50
N CYS A 157 8.70 1.74 8.64
CA CYS A 157 7.29 2.07 8.47
C CYS A 157 6.48 1.55 9.66
N ARG A 158 5.81 2.44 10.38
CA ARG A 158 5.00 2.10 11.56
C ARG A 158 3.54 1.82 11.19
N GLU A 159 2.78 1.31 12.16
CA GLU A 159 1.35 0.99 11.98
C GLU A 159 0.48 2.22 11.71
N ASP A 160 0.91 3.40 12.14
CA ASP A 160 0.26 4.70 11.87
C ASP A 160 0.57 5.25 10.46
N GLN A 161 1.21 4.45 9.60
CA GLN A 161 1.59 4.80 8.22
C GLN A 161 2.63 5.92 8.14
N LEU A 162 3.34 6.17 9.24
CA LEU A 162 4.44 7.14 9.32
C LEU A 162 5.78 6.43 9.50
N TRP A 163 6.85 7.05 9.00
CA TRP A 163 8.21 6.57 9.20
C TRP A 163 8.72 6.92 10.61
N THR A 164 9.48 6.01 11.22
CA THR A 164 10.24 6.31 12.45
C THR A 164 11.24 7.44 12.24
N GLY A 165 11.50 8.19 13.30
CA GLY A 165 12.54 9.21 13.29
C GLY A 165 12.30 10.34 12.30
N GLU A 166 13.34 11.11 12.04
CA GLU A 166 13.33 12.29 11.18
C GLU A 166 13.91 11.98 9.81
N GLU A 167 13.40 12.64 8.78
CA GLU A 167 13.96 12.52 7.43
C GLU A 167 15.38 13.10 7.40
N PRO A 168 16.38 12.39 6.86
CA PRO A 168 17.75 12.86 6.91
C PRO A 168 17.97 14.04 5.97
N VAL A 169 18.75 15.01 6.46
CA VAL A 169 19.14 16.21 5.73
C VAL A 169 20.59 16.06 5.28
N PHE A 170 20.82 16.28 3.98
CA PHE A 170 22.15 16.32 3.41
C PHE A 170 22.41 17.67 2.75
N GLU A 171 23.63 18.14 2.89
CA GLU A 171 24.12 19.37 2.27
C GLU A 171 25.27 19.05 1.32
N GLU A 172 25.32 19.77 0.20
CA GLU A 172 26.45 19.69 -0.72
C GLU A 172 27.70 20.25 -0.03
N ILE A 173 28.82 19.55 -0.17
CA ILE A 173 30.10 19.93 0.41
C ILE A 173 30.70 21.03 -0.46
N THR A 174 30.93 22.18 0.16
CA THR A 174 31.58 23.32 -0.49
C THR A 174 32.87 23.71 0.23
N CYS A 175 33.88 24.11 -0.53
CA CYS A 175 35.07 24.77 -0.04
C CYS A 175 34.85 26.27 0.18
N PRO A 176 35.65 26.93 1.04
CA PRO A 176 35.57 28.38 1.21
C PRO A 176 35.81 29.12 -0.11
N ALA A 177 35.12 30.24 -0.30
CA ALA A 177 35.43 31.16 -1.39
C ALA A 177 36.89 31.64 -1.23
N ILE A 178 37.67 31.56 -2.31
CA ILE A 178 39.07 32.00 -2.30
C ILE A 178 39.10 33.50 -2.54
N SER A 179 39.66 34.25 -1.59
CA SER A 179 40.08 35.64 -1.79
C SER A 179 41.60 35.70 -1.80
N VAL A 180 42.17 36.28 -2.85
CA VAL A 180 43.62 36.49 -2.98
C VAL A 180 43.92 37.95 -2.69
N ASP A 181 44.83 38.19 -1.77
CA ASP A 181 45.27 39.53 -1.38
C ASP A 181 46.29 40.10 -2.37
N ASP A 182 46.24 41.40 -2.65
CA ASP A 182 47.15 42.10 -3.58
C ASP A 182 48.64 42.00 -3.21
N SER A 183 48.94 41.69 -1.94
CA SER A 183 50.29 41.40 -1.45
C SER A 183 50.89 40.12 -2.02
N THR A 184 50.05 39.13 -2.37
CA THR A 184 50.52 37.83 -2.88
C THR A 184 50.98 37.86 -4.34
N LYS A 185 50.69 38.96 -5.07
CA LYS A 185 51.00 39.11 -6.50
C LYS A 185 50.43 37.98 -7.38
N ALA A 186 49.38 37.32 -6.89
CA ALA A 186 48.66 36.27 -7.59
C ALA A 186 47.23 36.72 -7.94
N LYS A 187 46.67 36.12 -8.97
CA LYS A 187 45.27 36.18 -9.39
C LYS A 187 44.71 34.77 -9.40
N VAL A 188 43.46 34.61 -9.01
CA VAL A 188 42.77 33.32 -9.02
C VAL A 188 41.58 33.34 -9.98
N LEU A 189 41.41 32.27 -10.74
CA LEU A 189 40.19 31.94 -11.46
C LEU A 189 39.61 30.67 -10.86
N THR A 190 38.33 30.68 -10.49
CA THR A 190 37.63 29.48 -10.01
C THR A 190 36.43 29.17 -10.87
N ASN A 191 36.13 27.88 -11.07
CA ASN A 191 34.92 27.41 -11.75
C ASN A 191 33.77 27.04 -10.79
N GLY A 192 33.96 27.20 -9.48
CA GLY A 192 32.98 26.83 -8.48
C GLY A 192 33.57 26.68 -7.08
N VAL A 193 32.75 26.24 -6.13
CA VAL A 193 33.19 25.96 -4.75
C VAL A 193 32.74 24.59 -4.27
N VAL A 194 32.09 23.78 -5.09
CA VAL A 194 31.68 22.40 -4.75
C VAL A 194 32.85 21.43 -4.94
N VAL A 195 32.78 20.24 -4.35
CA VAL A 195 33.82 19.21 -4.52
C VAL A 195 34.11 18.94 -6.00
N GLY A 196 35.39 18.82 -6.37
CA GLY A 196 35.86 18.69 -7.74
C GLY A 196 36.01 20.02 -8.50
N SER A 197 35.54 21.14 -7.94
CA SER A 197 35.83 22.48 -8.49
C SER A 197 37.33 22.74 -8.47
N ARG A 198 37.82 23.53 -9.43
CA ARG A 198 39.24 23.86 -9.61
C ARG A 198 39.47 25.37 -9.50
N ALA A 199 40.51 25.72 -8.75
CA ALA A 199 41.02 27.09 -8.63
C ALA A 199 42.40 27.16 -9.29
N THR A 200 42.55 28.00 -10.31
CA THR A 200 43.81 28.19 -11.04
C THR A 200 44.39 29.56 -10.71
N TYR A 201 45.63 29.55 -10.21
CA TYR A 201 46.38 30.74 -9.88
C TYR A 201 47.31 31.15 -11.03
N SER A 202 47.47 32.45 -11.20
CA SER A 202 48.41 33.07 -12.12
C SER A 202 49.07 34.27 -11.46
N CYS A 203 50.36 34.49 -11.69
CA CYS A 203 51.03 35.66 -11.14
C CYS A 203 50.72 36.91 -11.97
N VAL A 204 50.76 38.09 -11.35
CA VAL A 204 50.68 39.37 -12.07
C VAL A 204 51.88 39.53 -13.01
N ARG A 205 51.75 40.42 -14.01
CA ARG A 205 52.79 40.63 -15.03
C ARG A 205 54.18 40.84 -14.41
N GLY A 206 55.17 40.11 -14.92
CA GLY A 206 56.57 40.17 -14.49
C GLY A 206 56.89 39.35 -13.24
N HIS A 207 56.00 38.45 -12.81
CA HIS A 207 56.24 37.49 -11.73
C HIS A 207 55.92 36.07 -12.21
N GLU A 208 56.60 35.08 -11.64
CA GLU A 208 56.35 33.65 -11.85
C GLU A 208 56.09 32.91 -10.54
N ILE A 209 55.43 31.76 -10.65
CA ILE A 209 55.18 30.87 -9.51
C ILE A 209 56.50 30.16 -9.17
N THR A 210 57.04 30.43 -7.98
CA THR A 210 58.29 29.81 -7.51
C THR A 210 58.08 28.77 -6.41
N ALA A 211 56.93 28.77 -5.74
CA ALA A 211 56.56 27.74 -4.79
C ALA A 211 55.04 27.51 -4.73
N GLY A 212 54.63 26.28 -4.46
CA GLY A 212 53.23 25.88 -4.37
C GLY A 212 52.66 25.38 -5.70
N ASN A 213 51.36 25.10 -5.70
CA ASN A 213 50.66 24.55 -6.87
C ASN A 213 49.90 25.66 -7.61
N ALA A 214 50.00 25.66 -8.94
CA ALA A 214 49.25 26.59 -9.78
C ALA A 214 47.75 26.25 -9.87
N THR A 215 47.35 25.01 -9.59
CA THR A 215 45.93 24.61 -9.60
C THR A 215 45.57 23.78 -8.38
N CYS A 216 44.51 24.20 -7.68
CA CYS A 216 43.95 23.52 -6.52
C CYS A 216 42.58 22.93 -6.86
N GLU A 217 42.17 21.89 -6.13
CA GLU A 217 40.89 21.22 -6.28
C GLU A 217 40.14 21.23 -4.94
N CYS A 218 38.83 21.43 -4.97
CA CYS A 218 38.00 21.34 -3.78
C CYS A 218 37.79 19.87 -3.41
N LEU A 219 38.23 19.47 -2.22
CA LEU A 219 38.20 18.08 -1.76
C LEU A 219 36.91 17.75 -1.00
N VAL A 220 36.60 16.46 -0.86
CA VAL A 220 35.50 15.93 -0.02
C VAL A 220 35.60 16.33 1.46
N SER A 221 36.75 16.82 1.90
CA SER A 221 36.94 17.39 3.25
C SER A 221 36.34 18.79 3.40
N GLY A 222 35.86 19.41 2.32
CA GLY A 222 35.43 20.82 2.29
C GLY A 222 36.59 21.81 2.32
N LYS A 223 37.80 21.36 1.95
CA LYS A 223 39.01 22.20 1.86
C LYS A 223 39.61 22.11 0.47
N TRP A 224 40.22 23.21 0.02
CA TRP A 224 41.06 23.21 -1.17
C TRP A 224 42.31 22.36 -0.94
N SER A 225 42.76 21.63 -1.96
CA SER A 225 43.95 20.78 -1.91
C SER A 225 45.26 21.56 -1.72
N CYS A 226 45.25 22.87 -1.99
CA CYS A 226 46.36 23.79 -1.75
C CYS A 226 45.87 25.22 -1.51
N GLY A 227 46.76 26.07 -1.02
CA GLY A 227 46.56 27.52 -0.89
C GLY A 227 47.20 28.32 -2.03
N PRO A 228 47.18 29.66 -1.96
CA PRO A 228 47.82 30.52 -2.96
C PRO A 228 49.31 30.23 -3.13
N PRO A 229 49.84 30.22 -4.37
CA PRO A 229 51.27 30.03 -4.62
C PRO A 229 52.08 31.27 -4.23
N THR A 230 53.40 31.10 -4.14
CA THR A 230 54.34 32.22 -4.01
C THR A 230 54.74 32.73 -5.39
N CYS A 231 54.51 34.02 -5.64
CA CYS A 231 54.88 34.71 -6.87
C CYS A 231 56.09 35.63 -6.62
N THR A 232 57.18 35.42 -7.36
CA THR A 232 58.37 36.30 -7.29
C THR A 232 58.69 36.86 -8.67
N ARG A 233 59.32 38.03 -8.69
CA ARG A 233 59.73 38.68 -9.94
C ARG A 233 60.72 37.78 -10.69
N GLU A 234 60.54 37.68 -12.01
CA GLU A 234 61.54 37.10 -12.92
C GLU A 234 62.88 37.84 -12.84
#